data_AF-A0A967XYF6-F1
#
_entry.id   AF-A0A967XYF6-F1
#
_cell.length_a   1.000
_cell.length_b   1.000
_cell.length_c   1.000
_cell.angle_alpha   90.00
_cell.angle_beta   90.00
_cell.angle_gamma   90.00
#
_symmetry.space_group_name_H-M   'P 1'
#
loop_
_entity.id
_entity.type
_entity.pdbx_description
1 polymer ?
#
loop_
_entity_poly.entity_id
_entity_poly.type
_entity_poly.pdbx_seq_one_letter_code
_entity_poly.pdbx_strand_id
1 'polypeptide(L)'
;MEQKIIDNWEFLSTFFPPDWEDKARQLKALTRMRNLKSPGDLLRLLLIHLGDGCSMREASARAKQGGLPHISAVALFKRLRSSSEWLRWMCLELLKRRGLFCNPPDWLSDYNVKSVDASNVSEPGSTGTDWRLHYSIMLFGLQCDQFIVSRQDLGESFTNFKVDEGDLYIGDRAYGRLKGLKYVKDNGGHFLARLKNKSFKIFDNDRKEINLLDILKGINIGEPIDLQIFANVG
;
A
#
# COMPACT_ATOMS: atom_id res chain seq x y z
N MET A 1 23.80 34.43 -0.60
CA MET A 1 22.46 34.87 -1.02
C MET A 1 21.48 34.01 -0.25
N GLU A 2 21.00 34.49 0.89
CA GLU A 2 20.02 33.78 1.71
C GLU A 2 18.75 33.63 0.88
N GLN A 3 18.47 32.41 0.43
CA GLN A 3 17.17 32.05 -0.07
C GLN A 3 16.23 32.25 1.11
N LYS A 4 15.48 33.38 1.13
CA LYS A 4 14.28 33.50 1.97
C LYS A 4 13.48 32.24 1.68
N ILE A 5 13.47 31.30 2.62
CA ILE A 5 12.51 30.21 2.63
C ILE A 5 11.18 30.95 2.67
N ILE A 6 10.56 31.11 1.51
CA ILE A 6 9.18 31.56 1.42
C ILE A 6 8.45 30.62 2.37
N ASP A 7 7.81 31.18 3.41
CA ASP A 7 7.00 30.41 4.34
C ASP A 7 5.76 29.95 3.59
N ASN A 8 5.96 29.03 2.66
CA ASN A 8 4.98 28.50 1.72
C ASN A 8 4.03 27.54 2.44
N TRP A 9 4.11 27.47 3.77
CA TRP A 9 3.28 26.63 4.60
C TRP A 9 1.83 27.05 4.53
N GLU A 10 1.54 28.35 4.62
CA GLU A 10 0.17 28.86 4.50
C GLU A 10 -0.44 28.44 3.16
N PHE A 11 0.27 28.65 2.05
CA PHE A 11 -0.16 28.20 0.73
C PHE A 11 -0.30 26.67 0.65
N LEU A 12 0.70 25.90 1.10
CA LEU A 12 0.66 24.43 1.11
C LEU A 12 -0.55 23.91 1.91
N SER A 13 -0.85 24.56 3.03
CA SER A 13 -1.97 24.16 3.89
C SER A 13 -3.33 24.30 3.23
N THR A 14 -3.45 25.17 2.22
CA THR A 14 -4.68 25.28 1.41
C THR A 14 -4.98 24.02 0.61
N PHE A 15 -3.96 23.20 0.31
CA PHE A 15 -4.17 21.94 -0.39
C PHE A 15 -4.75 20.85 0.50
N PHE A 16 -4.61 20.93 1.83
CA PHE A 16 -5.11 19.90 2.74
C PHE A 16 -6.66 19.93 2.85
N PRO A 17 -7.28 18.81 3.25
CA PRO A 17 -8.72 18.75 3.54
C PRO A 17 -9.14 19.81 4.57
N PRO A 18 -10.40 20.29 4.55
CA PRO A 18 -10.88 21.14 5.65
C PRO A 18 -10.79 20.36 6.97
N ASP A 19 -10.61 21.06 8.09
CA ASP A 19 -10.59 20.47 9.44
C ASP A 19 -9.47 19.45 9.69
N TRP A 20 -8.43 19.41 8.82
CA TRP A 20 -7.33 18.47 8.96
C TRP A 20 -6.61 18.60 10.31
N GLU A 21 -6.52 19.81 10.87
CA GLU A 21 -5.96 20.04 12.20
C GLU A 21 -6.79 19.40 13.32
N ASP A 22 -8.12 19.49 13.25
CA ASP A 22 -9.00 18.88 14.23
C ASP A 22 -9.02 17.36 14.11
N LYS A 23 -8.94 16.86 12.87
CA LYS A 23 -8.78 15.42 12.60
C LYS A 23 -7.49 14.86 13.16
N ALA A 24 -6.42 15.67 13.26
CA ALA A 24 -5.18 15.25 13.93
C ALA A 24 -5.42 14.87 15.40
N ARG A 25 -6.32 15.59 16.09
CA ARG A 25 -6.67 15.30 17.49
C ARG A 25 -7.64 14.12 17.58
N GLN A 26 -8.69 14.11 16.74
CA GLN A 26 -9.70 13.04 16.71
C GLN A 26 -9.07 11.67 16.42
N LEU A 27 -8.14 11.62 15.45
CA LEU A 27 -7.43 10.41 15.03
C LEU A 27 -6.15 10.17 15.84
N LYS A 28 -5.96 10.89 16.95
CA LYS A 28 -4.89 10.71 17.94
C LYS A 28 -3.46 10.91 17.42
N ALA A 29 -3.27 11.55 16.27
CA ALA A 29 -1.96 11.97 15.77
C ALA A 29 -1.29 12.97 16.74
N LEU A 30 -2.08 13.90 17.28
CA LEU A 30 -1.63 14.89 18.26
C LEU A 30 -2.58 14.97 19.47
N THR A 31 -2.46 14.01 20.40
CA THR A 31 -3.24 13.99 21.65
C THR A 31 -2.71 14.92 22.74
N ARG A 32 -1.40 15.19 22.74
CA ARG A 32 -0.73 16.07 23.70
C ARG A 32 0.28 16.93 22.94
N MET A 33 0.25 18.24 23.17
CA MET A 33 1.12 19.22 22.52
C MET A 33 2.57 19.24 23.05
N ARG A 34 3.02 18.21 23.79
CA ARG A 34 4.39 18.18 24.35
C ARG A 34 5.42 18.47 23.26
N ASN A 35 6.06 19.64 23.35
CA ASN A 35 7.03 20.22 22.42
C ASN A 35 6.52 20.60 21.02
N LEU A 36 5.22 20.54 20.70
CA LEU A 36 4.64 20.96 19.41
C LEU A 36 3.53 21.96 19.67
N LYS A 37 3.43 23.05 18.91
CA LYS A 37 2.43 24.10 19.16
C LYS A 37 1.12 23.84 18.42
N SER A 38 1.18 23.13 17.29
CA SER A 38 0.02 22.86 16.45
C SER A 38 0.12 21.53 15.68
N PRO A 39 -1.01 21.01 15.14
CA PRO A 39 -0.99 20.00 14.09
C PRO A 39 -0.19 20.44 12.85
N GLY A 40 -0.21 21.75 12.55
CA GLY A 40 0.72 22.48 11.68
C GLY A 40 2.16 22.01 11.79
N ASP A 41 2.75 22.25 12.95
CA ASP A 41 4.15 21.92 13.23
C ASP A 41 4.43 20.43 13.02
N LEU A 42 3.51 19.57 13.48
CA LEU A 42 3.64 18.13 13.32
C LEU A 42 3.67 17.74 11.84
N LEU A 43 2.72 18.22 11.06
CA LEU A 43 2.64 17.86 9.64
C LEU A 43 3.86 18.37 8.87
N ARG A 44 4.32 19.60 9.15
CA ARG A 44 5.58 20.13 8.59
C ARG A 44 6.76 19.21 8.88
N LEU A 45 6.92 18.82 10.15
CA LEU A 45 7.97 17.91 10.59
C LEU A 45 7.92 16.56 9.86
N LEU A 46 6.72 15.99 9.72
CA LEU A 46 6.52 14.73 9.01
C LEU A 46 6.83 14.89 7.51
N LEU A 47 6.45 16.00 6.89
CA LEU A 47 6.71 16.26 5.47
C LEU A 47 8.21 16.49 5.20
N ILE A 48 8.95 17.12 6.10
CA ILE A 48 10.42 17.21 5.99
C ILE A 48 11.03 15.80 6.02
N HIS A 49 10.54 14.92 6.89
CA HIS A 49 11.01 13.54 6.94
C HIS A 49 10.65 12.73 5.68
N LEU A 50 9.36 12.72 5.32
CA LEU A 50 8.80 11.87 4.28
C LEU A 50 9.06 12.40 2.86
N GLY A 51 9.01 13.73 2.66
CA GLY A 51 9.15 14.38 1.36
C GLY A 51 10.61 14.52 0.91
N ASP A 52 11.51 14.89 1.83
CA ASP A 52 12.95 15.04 1.50
C ASP A 52 13.74 13.73 1.68
N GLY A 53 13.10 12.65 2.15
CA GLY A 53 13.79 11.39 2.47
C GLY A 53 14.79 11.51 3.61
N CYS A 54 14.66 12.51 4.48
CA CYS A 54 15.57 12.76 5.60
C CYS A 54 15.48 11.63 6.63
N SER A 55 16.57 11.28 7.30
CA SER A 55 16.49 10.51 8.55
C SER A 55 15.73 11.31 9.63
N MET A 56 15.25 10.62 10.67
CA MET A 56 14.57 11.28 11.81
C MET A 56 15.45 12.36 12.49
N ARG A 57 16.78 12.15 12.51
CA ARG A 57 17.73 13.10 13.09
C ARG A 57 17.88 14.33 12.20
N GLU A 58 18.00 14.14 10.90
CA GLU A 58 18.07 15.24 9.93
C GLU A 58 16.77 16.05 9.91
N ALA A 59 15.61 15.38 9.91
CA ALA A 59 14.33 16.06 9.93
C ALA A 59 14.16 16.93 11.20
N SER A 60 14.54 16.39 12.37
CA SER A 60 14.57 17.13 13.63
C SER A 60 15.51 18.35 13.58
N ALA A 61 16.72 18.17 13.03
CA ALA A 61 17.71 19.24 12.92
C ALA A 61 17.26 20.34 11.94
N ARG A 62 16.77 19.98 10.75
CA ARG A 62 16.25 20.91 9.74
C ARG A 62 15.05 21.67 10.26
N ALA A 63 14.13 20.99 10.93
CA ALA A 63 12.96 21.63 11.52
C ALA A 63 13.37 22.68 12.58
N LYS A 64 14.34 22.36 13.45
CA LYS A 64 14.87 23.32 14.42
C LYS A 64 15.51 24.53 13.73
N GLN A 65 16.30 24.31 12.67
CA GLN A 65 16.90 25.39 11.88
C GLN A 65 15.84 26.26 11.18
N GLY A 66 14.75 25.65 10.73
CA GLY A 66 13.59 26.33 10.13
C GLY A 66 12.61 26.95 11.13
N GLY A 67 12.97 27.06 12.41
CA GLY A 67 12.14 27.72 13.44
C GLY A 67 10.98 26.89 13.98
N LEU A 68 10.86 25.60 13.61
CA LEU A 68 9.86 24.70 14.19
C LEU A 68 10.26 24.26 15.60
N PRO A 69 9.29 23.87 16.44
CA PRO A 69 9.59 23.37 17.77
C PRO A 69 10.54 22.17 17.77
N HIS A 70 11.50 22.19 18.69
CA HIS A 70 12.49 21.13 18.80
C HIS A 70 11.86 19.83 19.34
N ILE A 71 11.97 18.75 18.55
CA ILE A 71 11.55 17.40 18.91
C ILE A 71 12.69 16.42 18.70
N SER A 72 12.90 15.47 19.60
CA SER A 72 13.93 14.44 19.41
C SER A 72 13.54 13.46 18.30
N ALA A 73 14.52 12.84 17.64
CA ALA A 73 14.28 11.82 16.61
C ALA A 73 13.36 10.68 17.08
N VAL A 74 13.52 10.22 18.33
CA VAL A 74 12.67 9.17 18.93
C VAL A 74 11.24 9.67 19.13
N ALA A 75 11.06 10.92 19.56
CA ALA A 75 9.74 11.50 19.70
C ALA A 75 9.07 11.70 18.34
N LEU A 76 9.81 12.16 17.32
CA LEU A 76 9.31 12.27 15.94
C LEU A 76 8.87 10.90 15.39
N PHE A 77 9.65 9.85 15.59
CA PHE A 77 9.25 8.49 15.19
C PHE A 77 7.94 8.03 15.85
N LYS A 78 7.78 8.27 17.16
CA LYS A 78 6.53 7.97 17.87
C LYS A 78 5.35 8.76 17.30
N ARG A 79 5.58 10.02 16.89
CA ARG A 79 4.56 10.86 16.26
C ARG A 79 4.20 10.38 14.85
N LEU A 80 5.16 9.95 14.05
CA LEU A 80 4.90 9.37 12.74
C LEU A 80 3.99 8.13 12.90
N ARG A 81 4.32 7.22 13.83
CA ARG A 81 3.49 6.04 14.11
C ARG A 81 2.06 6.40 14.52
N SER A 82 1.87 7.41 15.37
CA SER A 82 0.53 7.85 15.78
C SER A 82 -0.21 8.62 14.67
N SER A 83 0.47 9.06 13.62
CA SER A 83 -0.11 9.86 12.54
C SER A 83 -0.68 9.02 11.39
N SER A 84 -0.53 7.69 11.42
CA SER A 84 -0.94 6.79 10.33
C SER A 84 -2.39 7.04 9.87
N GLU A 85 -3.36 6.97 10.79
CA GLU A 85 -4.77 7.15 10.43
C GLU A 85 -5.10 8.58 9.98
N TRP A 86 -4.40 9.57 10.50
CA TRP A 86 -4.57 10.96 10.10
C TRP A 86 -4.07 11.22 8.68
N LEU A 87 -2.90 10.68 8.34
CA LEU A 87 -2.37 10.73 6.98
C LEU A 87 -3.27 9.95 6.01
N ARG A 88 -3.75 8.76 6.39
CA ARG A 88 -4.71 7.97 5.59
C ARG A 88 -5.99 8.76 5.34
N TRP A 89 -6.60 9.33 6.37
CA TRP A 89 -7.79 10.17 6.22
C TRP A 89 -7.55 11.35 5.29
N MET A 90 -6.40 12.04 5.42
CA MET A 90 -6.07 13.13 4.50
C MET A 90 -5.98 12.66 3.05
N CYS A 91 -5.35 11.52 2.78
CA CYS A 91 -5.31 10.94 1.44
C CYS A 91 -6.70 10.66 0.88
N LEU A 92 -7.61 10.08 1.69
CA LEU A 92 -8.98 9.78 1.27
C LEU A 92 -9.77 11.04 0.91
N GLU A 93 -9.68 12.10 1.72
CA GLU A 93 -10.37 13.36 1.42
C GLU A 93 -9.78 14.07 0.19
N LEU A 94 -8.46 13.98 -0.02
CA LEU A 94 -7.82 14.52 -1.22
C LEU A 94 -8.24 13.76 -2.49
N LEU A 95 -8.39 12.43 -2.42
CA LEU A 95 -8.91 11.63 -3.52
C LEU A 95 -10.38 11.96 -3.81
N LYS A 96 -11.18 12.12 -2.75
CA LYS A 96 -12.59 12.52 -2.86
C LYS A 96 -12.76 13.86 -3.58
N ARG A 97 -11.88 14.84 -3.31
CA ARG A 97 -11.85 16.12 -4.04
C ARG A 97 -11.58 15.96 -5.54
N ARG A 98 -10.92 14.88 -5.96
CA ARG A 98 -10.69 14.53 -7.38
C ARG A 98 -11.81 13.66 -7.97
N GLY A 99 -12.91 13.43 -7.25
CA GLY A 99 -14.01 12.57 -7.68
C GLY A 99 -13.73 11.07 -7.52
N LEU A 100 -12.66 10.69 -6.80
CA LEU A 100 -12.32 9.31 -6.51
C LEU A 100 -12.83 8.94 -5.12
N PHE A 101 -13.83 8.06 -5.07
CA PHE A 101 -14.40 7.55 -3.82
C PHE A 101 -13.83 6.16 -3.54
N CYS A 102 -13.22 5.97 -2.38
CA CYS A 102 -12.62 4.68 -1.99
C CYS A 102 -13.64 3.76 -1.29
N ASN A 103 -14.90 3.79 -1.71
CA ASN A 103 -15.92 2.83 -1.28
C ASN A 103 -16.03 1.72 -2.33
N PRO A 104 -16.30 0.46 -1.93
CA PRO A 104 -16.55 -0.59 -2.90
C PRO A 104 -17.81 -0.26 -3.73
N PRO A 105 -17.80 -0.48 -5.06
CA PRO A 105 -19.02 -0.49 -5.84
C PRO A 105 -19.88 -1.71 -5.46
N ASP A 106 -21.18 -1.66 -5.77
CA ASP A 106 -22.14 -2.70 -5.36
C ASP A 106 -21.74 -4.11 -5.78
N TRP A 107 -21.19 -4.28 -6.98
CA TRP A 107 -20.73 -5.59 -7.47
C TRP A 107 -19.47 -6.12 -6.77
N LEU A 108 -18.82 -5.31 -5.92
CA LEU A 108 -17.72 -5.69 -5.04
C LEU A 108 -18.09 -5.65 -3.56
N SER A 109 -19.35 -5.38 -3.18
CA SER A 109 -19.75 -5.21 -1.78
C SER A 109 -19.46 -6.43 -0.90
N ASP A 110 -19.47 -7.60 -1.50
CA ASP A 110 -19.29 -8.88 -0.81
C ASP A 110 -17.81 -9.29 -0.69
N TYR A 111 -16.89 -8.48 -1.23
CA TYR A 111 -15.46 -8.79 -1.23
C TYR A 111 -14.64 -7.81 -0.38
N ASN A 112 -13.70 -8.37 0.39
CA ASN A 112 -12.60 -7.60 0.96
C ASN A 112 -11.49 -7.48 -0.10
N VAL A 113 -11.57 -6.45 -0.94
CA VAL A 113 -10.62 -6.28 -2.04
C VAL A 113 -9.27 -5.78 -1.54
N LYS A 114 -8.23 -6.59 -1.76
CA LYS A 114 -6.86 -6.36 -1.28
C LYS A 114 -5.89 -6.32 -2.45
N SER A 115 -5.07 -5.29 -2.53
CA SER A 115 -3.96 -5.23 -3.48
C SER A 115 -2.67 -5.61 -2.77
N VAL A 116 -1.86 -6.47 -3.40
CA VAL A 116 -0.57 -6.90 -2.86
C VAL A 116 0.58 -6.55 -3.77
N ASP A 117 1.70 -6.21 -3.14
CA ASP A 117 2.99 -5.98 -3.81
C ASP A 117 4.14 -6.31 -2.85
N ALA A 118 5.37 -6.42 -3.37
CA ALA A 118 6.55 -6.50 -2.54
C ALA A 118 7.67 -5.56 -3.01
N SER A 119 8.35 -4.94 -2.06
CA SER A 119 9.47 -4.04 -2.31
C SER A 119 10.75 -4.56 -1.66
N ASN A 120 11.86 -4.54 -2.40
CA ASN A 120 13.17 -4.84 -1.82
C ASN A 120 13.67 -3.63 -1.01
N VAL A 121 14.22 -3.90 0.17
CA VAL A 121 14.83 -2.91 1.06
C VAL A 121 16.29 -3.30 1.24
N SER A 122 17.18 -2.46 0.73
CA SER A 122 18.63 -2.69 0.75
C SER A 122 19.34 -1.69 1.64
N GLU A 123 20.39 -2.14 2.33
CA GLU A 123 21.30 -1.27 3.06
C GLU A 123 22.29 -0.59 2.09
N PRO A 124 22.64 0.70 2.30
CA PRO A 124 23.71 1.34 1.55
C PRO A 124 25.03 0.56 1.68
N GLY A 125 25.61 0.13 0.56
CA GLY A 125 26.87 -0.63 0.55
C GLY A 125 26.72 -2.12 0.90
N SER A 126 25.59 -2.73 0.53
CA SER A 126 25.16 -4.10 0.87
C SER A 126 26.31 -5.10 1.05
N THR A 127 26.53 -5.49 2.31
CA THR A 127 27.37 -6.61 2.75
C THR A 127 26.61 -7.95 2.71
N GLY A 128 25.47 -8.01 2.00
CA GLY A 128 24.68 -9.23 1.78
C GLY A 128 23.35 -9.32 2.56
N THR A 129 22.92 -8.24 3.23
CA THR A 129 21.69 -8.26 4.05
C THR A 129 20.57 -7.44 3.42
N ASP A 130 19.96 -7.97 2.36
CA ASP A 130 18.77 -7.38 1.77
C ASP A 130 17.49 -7.98 2.36
N TRP A 131 16.47 -7.14 2.48
CA TRP A 131 15.13 -7.52 2.96
C TRP A 131 14.09 -7.33 1.87
N ARG A 132 12.94 -7.96 2.04
CA ARG A 132 11.74 -7.76 1.22
C ARG A 132 10.57 -7.43 2.12
N LEU A 133 9.92 -6.30 1.84
CA LEU A 133 8.65 -5.90 2.44
C LEU A 133 7.52 -6.39 1.54
N HIS A 134 6.75 -7.37 1.99
CA HIS A 134 5.50 -7.78 1.35
C HIS A 134 4.38 -6.98 1.99
N TYR A 135 3.54 -6.34 1.18
CA TYR A 135 2.53 -5.41 1.67
C TYR A 135 1.17 -5.71 1.04
N SER A 136 0.14 -5.78 1.89
CA SER A 136 -1.27 -5.89 1.51
C SER A 136 -1.99 -4.62 1.94
N ILE A 137 -2.70 -4.00 1.01
CA ILE A 137 -3.54 -2.82 1.27
C ILE A 137 -4.98 -3.15 0.91
N MET A 138 -5.92 -2.79 1.79
CA MET A 138 -7.34 -2.76 1.46
C MET A 138 -7.54 -1.70 0.38
N LEU A 139 -7.98 -2.11 -0.81
CA LEU A 139 -8.12 -1.23 -1.97
C LEU A 139 -9.11 -0.10 -1.68
N PHE A 140 -10.21 -0.46 -1.01
CA PHE A 140 -11.19 0.49 -0.49
C PHE A 140 -10.76 0.94 0.90
N GLY A 141 -10.83 2.25 1.16
CA GLY A 141 -10.31 2.86 2.39
C GLY A 141 -8.78 2.96 2.50
N LEU A 142 -7.99 2.34 1.61
CA LEU A 142 -6.52 2.46 1.55
C LEU A 142 -5.82 2.14 2.88
N GLN A 143 -6.33 1.15 3.61
CA GLN A 143 -5.80 0.76 4.90
C GLN A 143 -4.76 -0.35 4.75
N CYS A 144 -3.67 -0.26 5.50
CA CYS A 144 -2.73 -1.37 5.67
C CYS A 144 -3.48 -2.58 6.24
N ASP A 145 -3.52 -3.67 5.49
CA ASP A 145 -4.10 -4.95 5.94
C ASP A 145 -3.01 -5.78 6.62
N GLN A 146 -1.94 -6.08 5.89
CA GLN A 146 -0.84 -6.92 6.35
C GLN A 146 0.49 -6.39 5.81
N PHE A 147 1.54 -6.53 6.60
CA PHE A 147 2.90 -6.33 6.13
C PHE A 147 3.83 -7.39 6.73
N ILE A 148 4.71 -7.94 5.89
CA ILE A 148 5.67 -8.98 6.27
C ILE A 148 7.05 -8.53 5.80
N VAL A 149 8.03 -8.58 6.70
CA VAL A 149 9.43 -8.34 6.34
C VAL A 149 10.15 -9.68 6.33
N SER A 150 10.68 -10.06 5.17
CA SER A 150 11.42 -11.30 4.98
C SER A 150 12.82 -11.04 4.43
N ARG A 151 13.64 -12.09 4.40
CA ARG A 151 14.84 -12.14 3.56
C ARG A 151 14.44 -12.23 2.07
N GLN A 152 15.40 -12.06 1.16
CA GLN A 152 15.14 -12.09 -0.29
C GLN A 152 14.84 -13.49 -0.85
N ASP A 153 15.18 -14.56 -0.13
CA ASP A 153 14.91 -15.96 -0.49
C ASP A 153 13.40 -16.25 -0.54
N LEU A 154 12.61 -15.57 0.30
CA LEU A 154 11.15 -15.61 0.22
C LEU A 154 10.65 -14.74 -0.94
N GLY A 155 10.29 -15.39 -2.03
CA GLY A 155 9.68 -14.75 -3.20
C GLY A 155 8.29 -14.17 -2.95
N GLU A 156 7.82 -13.38 -3.91
CA GLU A 156 6.46 -12.87 -3.97
C GLU A 156 5.46 -14.01 -4.21
N SER A 157 4.47 -14.12 -3.31
CA SER A 157 3.43 -15.15 -3.39
C SER A 157 2.25 -14.78 -2.50
N PHE A 158 1.03 -15.15 -2.92
CA PHE A 158 -0.15 -15.03 -2.06
C PHE A 158 -0.03 -15.85 -0.77
N THR A 159 0.79 -16.90 -0.77
CA THR A 159 1.05 -17.73 0.42
C THR A 159 1.71 -16.99 1.57
N ASN A 160 2.23 -15.78 1.32
CA ASN A 160 2.88 -14.97 2.36
C ASN A 160 1.86 -14.21 3.22
N PHE A 161 0.59 -14.13 2.79
CA PHE A 161 -0.48 -13.40 3.45
C PHE A 161 -1.50 -14.36 4.05
N LYS A 162 -2.11 -13.96 5.16
CA LYS A 162 -3.31 -14.61 5.67
C LYS A 162 -4.49 -14.31 4.75
N VAL A 163 -5.21 -15.35 4.35
CA VAL A 163 -6.43 -15.24 3.54
C VAL A 163 -7.62 -15.51 4.45
N ASP A 164 -8.58 -14.59 4.45
CA ASP A 164 -9.88 -14.75 5.11
C ASP A 164 -10.97 -14.99 4.06
N GLU A 165 -12.08 -15.60 4.49
CA GLU A 165 -13.24 -15.84 3.62
C GLU A 165 -13.76 -14.51 3.06
N GLY A 166 -14.05 -14.48 1.74
CA GLY A 166 -14.50 -13.27 1.05
C GLY A 166 -13.38 -12.29 0.67
N ASP A 167 -12.11 -12.56 0.98
CA ASP A 167 -10.98 -11.77 0.45
C ASP A 167 -10.90 -11.89 -1.08
N LEU A 168 -10.70 -10.76 -1.77
CA LEU A 168 -10.33 -10.74 -3.19
C LEU A 168 -8.92 -10.15 -3.33
N TYR A 169 -7.94 -11.03 -3.56
CA TYR A 169 -6.55 -10.63 -3.74
C TYR A 169 -6.23 -10.24 -5.19
N ILE A 170 -5.77 -9.00 -5.37
CA ILE A 170 -5.28 -8.46 -6.64
C ILE A 170 -3.76 -8.43 -6.59
N GLY A 171 -3.14 -9.15 -7.52
CA GLY A 171 -1.68 -9.24 -7.63
C GLY A 171 -1.22 -9.12 -9.07
N ASP A 172 0.04 -8.73 -9.25
CA ASP A 172 0.66 -8.67 -10.56
C ASP A 172 0.99 -10.09 -11.10
N ARG A 173 1.85 -10.16 -12.13
CA ARG A 173 2.24 -11.46 -12.72
C ARG A 173 3.07 -12.37 -11.80
N ALA A 174 3.75 -11.82 -10.80
CA ALA A 174 4.56 -12.62 -9.86
C ALA A 174 3.67 -13.50 -8.99
N TYR A 175 2.45 -13.02 -8.68
CA TYR A 175 1.45 -13.69 -7.86
C TYR A 175 0.61 -14.74 -8.60
N GLY A 176 0.64 -14.74 -9.94
CA GLY A 176 -0.10 -15.67 -10.81
C GLY A 176 0.41 -17.12 -10.85
N ARG A 177 0.98 -17.64 -9.75
CA ARG A 177 1.51 -19.01 -9.64
C ARG A 177 0.47 -19.95 -9.04
N LEU A 178 0.36 -21.16 -9.59
CA LEU A 178 -0.67 -22.14 -9.20
C LEU A 178 -0.73 -22.39 -7.68
N LYS A 179 0.42 -22.53 -7.02
CA LYS A 179 0.48 -22.71 -5.56
C LYS A 179 -0.20 -21.57 -4.80
N GLY A 180 0.02 -20.32 -5.22
CA GLY A 180 -0.61 -19.14 -4.61
C GLY A 180 -2.10 -19.08 -4.90
N LEU A 181 -2.51 -19.30 -6.15
CA LEU A 181 -3.92 -19.30 -6.54
C LEU A 181 -4.73 -20.39 -5.81
N LYS A 182 -4.17 -21.61 -5.72
CA LYS A 182 -4.77 -22.70 -4.93
C LYS A 182 -4.85 -22.35 -3.45
N TYR A 183 -3.77 -21.81 -2.87
CA TYR A 183 -3.77 -21.41 -1.46
C TYR A 183 -4.88 -20.42 -1.15
N VAL A 184 -5.07 -19.39 -1.98
CA VAL A 184 -6.17 -18.42 -1.80
C VAL A 184 -7.53 -19.12 -1.87
N LYS A 185 -7.76 -19.95 -2.89
CA LYS A 185 -9.01 -20.69 -3.07
C LYS A 185 -9.32 -21.65 -1.91
N ASP A 186 -8.31 -22.40 -1.46
CA ASP A 186 -8.46 -23.38 -0.37
C ASP A 186 -8.80 -22.73 0.98
N ASN A 187 -8.51 -21.43 1.15
CA ASN A 187 -8.84 -20.64 2.34
C ASN A 187 -10.09 -19.77 2.15
N GLY A 188 -10.93 -20.03 1.14
CA GLY A 188 -12.18 -19.30 0.91
C GLY A 188 -12.02 -17.91 0.30
N GLY A 189 -10.83 -17.59 -0.20
CA GLY A 189 -10.57 -16.34 -0.91
C GLY A 189 -10.74 -16.45 -2.42
N HIS A 190 -10.77 -15.29 -3.06
CA HIS A 190 -10.82 -15.07 -4.50
C HIS A 190 -9.55 -14.35 -4.95
N PHE A 191 -9.22 -14.43 -6.23
CA PHE A 191 -8.02 -13.79 -6.79
C PHE A 191 -8.28 -13.17 -8.15
N LEU A 192 -7.57 -12.07 -8.41
CA LEU A 192 -7.40 -11.47 -9.72
C LEU A 192 -5.89 -11.27 -9.94
N ALA A 193 -5.32 -12.10 -10.80
CA ALA A 193 -3.88 -12.05 -11.07
C ALA A 193 -3.60 -12.19 -12.56
N ARG A 194 -2.50 -11.60 -12.99
CA ARG A 194 -2.02 -11.76 -14.36
C ARG A 194 -1.29 -13.09 -14.49
N LEU A 195 -1.74 -13.96 -15.38
CA LEU A 195 -1.01 -15.19 -15.67
C LEU A 195 0.24 -14.90 -16.49
N LYS A 196 1.36 -15.53 -16.11
CA LYS A 196 2.55 -15.59 -16.96
C LYS A 196 2.29 -16.56 -18.13
N ASN A 197 2.86 -16.29 -19.29
CA ASN A 197 2.85 -17.26 -20.40
C ASN A 197 3.39 -18.62 -19.92
N LYS A 198 2.63 -19.70 -20.15
CA LYS A 198 2.92 -21.06 -19.70
C LYS A 198 3.20 -21.17 -18.19
N SER A 199 2.40 -20.49 -17.36
CA SER A 199 2.55 -20.50 -15.90
C SER A 199 2.44 -21.90 -15.30
N PHE A 200 1.44 -22.66 -15.74
CA PHE A 200 1.17 -24.05 -15.35
C PHE A 200 0.22 -24.68 -16.40
N LYS A 201 0.11 -26.01 -16.36
CA LYS A 201 -0.79 -26.75 -17.25
C LYS A 201 -2.25 -26.53 -16.85
N ILE A 202 -3.08 -26.26 -17.83
CA ILE A 202 -4.51 -26.04 -17.68
C ILE A 202 -5.23 -27.09 -18.52
N PHE A 203 -6.30 -27.65 -17.98
CA PHE A 203 -7.09 -28.71 -18.58
C PHE A 203 -8.55 -28.29 -18.70
N ASP A 204 -9.23 -28.79 -19.72
CA ASP A 204 -10.68 -28.69 -19.84
C ASP A 204 -11.41 -29.78 -19.02
N ASN A 205 -12.74 -29.82 -19.16
CA ASN A 205 -13.61 -30.81 -18.52
C ASN A 205 -13.28 -32.27 -18.94
N ASP A 206 -12.71 -32.46 -20.13
CA ASP A 206 -12.32 -33.77 -20.66
C ASP A 206 -10.88 -34.16 -20.27
N ARG A 207 -10.25 -33.38 -19.37
CA ARG A 207 -8.85 -33.52 -18.92
C ARG A 207 -7.83 -33.38 -20.05
N LYS A 208 -8.20 -32.74 -21.15
CA LYS A 208 -7.27 -32.42 -22.23
C LYS A 208 -6.55 -31.12 -21.90
N GLU A 209 -5.22 -31.12 -22.09
CA GLU A 209 -4.43 -29.92 -21.89
C GLU A 209 -4.85 -28.85 -22.91
N ILE A 210 -5.24 -27.68 -22.42
CA ILE A 210 -5.65 -26.54 -23.24
C ILE A 210 -4.56 -25.47 -23.27
N ASN A 211 -4.41 -24.85 -24.43
CA ASN A 211 -3.57 -23.68 -24.60
C ASN A 211 -4.45 -22.42 -24.55
N LEU A 212 -4.35 -21.66 -23.45
CA LEU A 212 -5.12 -20.41 -23.29
C LEU A 212 -4.92 -19.43 -24.45
N LEU A 213 -3.71 -19.34 -25.03
CA LEU A 213 -3.48 -18.42 -26.14
C LEU A 213 -4.28 -18.79 -27.40
N ASP A 214 -4.52 -20.08 -27.63
CA ASP A 214 -5.30 -20.50 -28.80
C ASP A 214 -6.78 -20.17 -28.63
N ILE A 215 -7.29 -20.21 -27.40
CA ILE A 215 -8.64 -19.74 -27.07
C ILE A 215 -8.73 -18.22 -27.20
N LEU A 216 -7.76 -17.49 -26.63
CA LEU A 216 -7.77 -16.03 -26.58
C LEU A 216 -7.60 -15.35 -27.95
N LYS A 217 -7.04 -16.03 -28.96
CA LYS A 217 -6.91 -15.50 -30.33
C LYS A 217 -8.25 -15.17 -31.00
N GLY A 218 -9.32 -15.87 -30.62
CA GLY A 218 -10.65 -15.70 -31.22
C GLY A 218 -11.48 -14.57 -30.62
N ILE A 219 -10.92 -13.82 -29.66
CA ILE A 219 -11.66 -12.89 -28.81
C ILE A 219 -11.24 -11.46 -29.13
N ASN A 220 -12.19 -10.53 -29.11
CA ASN A 220 -11.90 -9.12 -29.34
C ASN A 220 -11.17 -8.49 -28.15
N ILE A 221 -10.42 -7.43 -28.42
CA ILE A 221 -9.74 -6.67 -27.34
C ILE A 221 -10.80 -6.11 -26.39
N GLY A 222 -10.67 -6.44 -25.10
CA GLY A 222 -11.58 -5.98 -24.04
C GLY A 222 -12.80 -6.88 -23.82
N GLU A 223 -13.00 -7.90 -24.64
CA GLU A 223 -14.09 -8.87 -24.47
C GLU A 223 -13.71 -9.92 -23.41
N PRO A 224 -14.47 -10.04 -22.31
CA PRO A 224 -14.22 -11.06 -21.30
C PRO A 224 -14.72 -12.44 -21.74
N ILE A 225 -14.10 -13.49 -21.22
CA ILE A 225 -14.58 -14.86 -21.36
C ILE A 225 -14.52 -15.61 -20.04
N ASP A 226 -15.52 -16.44 -19.81
CA ASP A 226 -15.59 -17.33 -18.65
C ASP A 226 -15.30 -18.76 -19.08
N LEU A 227 -14.28 -19.37 -18.48
CA LEU A 227 -13.87 -20.74 -18.78
C LEU A 227 -13.91 -21.58 -17.50
N GLN A 228 -14.51 -22.77 -17.60
CA GLN A 228 -14.32 -23.82 -16.61
C GLN A 228 -13.05 -24.59 -16.93
N ILE A 229 -12.08 -24.53 -16.03
CA ILE A 229 -10.75 -25.11 -16.22
C ILE A 229 -10.26 -25.81 -14.96
N PHE A 230 -9.36 -26.77 -15.15
CA PHE A 230 -8.68 -27.49 -14.08
C PHE A 230 -7.17 -27.27 -14.18
N ALA A 231 -6.49 -27.29 -13.04
CA ALA A 231 -5.04 -27.29 -12.96
C ALA A 231 -4.61 -28.30 -11.91
N ASN A 232 -3.67 -29.18 -12.27
CA ASN A 232 -3.16 -30.19 -11.36
C ASN A 232 -2.07 -29.58 -10.49
N VAL A 233 -2.24 -29.67 -9.18
CA VAL A 233 -1.17 -29.41 -8.21
C VAL A 233 -0.54 -30.77 -7.93
N GLY A 234 0.68 -30.95 -8.42
CA GLY A 234 1.48 -32.13 -8.10
C GLY A 234 1.81 -32.22 -6.62
#